data_AF-S0FU03-F1
#
_entry.id   AF-S0FU03-F1
#
_cell.length_a   1.000
_cell.length_b   1.000
_cell.length_c   1.000
_cell.angle_alpha   90.00
_cell.angle_beta   90.00
_cell.angle_gamma   90.00
#
_symmetry.space_group_name_H-M   'P 1'
#
loop_
_entity.id
_entity.type
_entity.pdbx_description
1 polymer ?
#
loop_
_entity_poly.entity_id
_entity_poly.type
_entity_poly.pdbx_seq_one_letter_code
_entity_poly.pdbx_strand_id
1 'polypeptide(L)'
;MEKVRKKRFDYNYWCPNGTYRKNCTPAKVTVKKKLLLLYNDSISEVSSYISVQCLYFLCDSDGIILAENNMAAGDTPFKPGVIPGASFLEESVGTNSVSLCMTLNRPVNILPQHHYCDLLSECYEYCIPLDYNSETIGYIAVITTNQPIRPELIAITNLTNYKICNEYLKFEKQSILDKNAPERLNDKQIEILKHMAKGLTDYAISKEMKLSISSVKYHKHNIFQKYNATTGTQAIVKAIKFSNLSLDDIT
;
A
#
# COMPACT_ATOMS: atom_id res chain seq x y z
N MET A 1 -28.67 -37.54 -4.12
CA MET A 1 -27.63 -36.69 -4.73
C MET A 1 -28.20 -35.30 -4.88
N GLU A 2 -27.90 -34.44 -3.92
CA GLU A 2 -28.40 -33.08 -3.87
C GLU A 2 -27.70 -32.25 -4.94
N LYS A 3 -28.46 -31.58 -5.82
CA LYS A 3 -27.89 -30.72 -6.87
C LYS A 3 -27.17 -29.56 -6.18
N VAL A 4 -25.83 -29.58 -6.18
CA VAL A 4 -25.02 -28.42 -5.78
C VAL A 4 -25.46 -27.25 -6.64
N ARG A 5 -26.00 -26.20 -6.00
CA ARG A 5 -26.44 -24.99 -6.70
C ARG A 5 -25.22 -24.31 -7.32
N LYS A 6 -25.26 -24.07 -8.63
CA LYS A 6 -24.28 -23.21 -9.34
C LYS A 6 -24.31 -21.79 -8.76
N LYS A 7 -23.37 -21.48 -7.86
CA LYS A 7 -23.10 -20.10 -7.41
C LYS A 7 -22.42 -19.33 -8.57
N ARG A 8 -22.75 -18.05 -8.72
CA ARG A 8 -22.29 -17.17 -9.81
C ARG A 8 -21.66 -15.92 -9.21
N PHE A 9 -20.57 -15.45 -9.80
CA PHE A 9 -20.00 -14.15 -9.46
C PHE A 9 -21.03 -13.03 -9.64
N ASP A 10 -21.07 -12.12 -8.66
CA ASP A 10 -21.73 -10.84 -8.78
C ASP A 10 -20.70 -9.79 -9.19
N TYR A 11 -20.90 -9.18 -10.36
CA TYR A 11 -19.92 -8.33 -11.07
C TYR A 11 -20.18 -6.83 -10.91
N ASN A 12 -21.05 -6.43 -10.00
CA ASN A 12 -21.56 -5.04 -9.95
C ASN A 12 -20.73 -4.07 -9.11
N TYR A 13 -19.49 -4.42 -8.73
CA TYR A 13 -18.83 -3.74 -7.61
C TYR A 13 -17.55 -2.98 -7.90
N TRP A 14 -16.91 -2.95 -9.08
CA TRP A 14 -15.75 -2.07 -9.38
C TRP A 14 -15.55 -1.89 -10.89
N CYS A 15 -15.36 -0.66 -11.37
CA CYS A 15 -14.96 -0.37 -12.77
C CYS A 15 -13.51 0.16 -12.82
N PRO A 16 -12.64 -0.38 -13.70
CA PRO A 16 -11.27 0.11 -13.90
C PRO A 16 -11.16 1.61 -14.25
N ASN A 17 -12.21 2.18 -14.85
CA ASN A 17 -12.29 3.60 -15.22
C ASN A 17 -12.73 4.52 -14.06
N GLY A 18 -12.91 3.98 -12.84
CA GLY A 18 -13.23 4.77 -11.64
C GLY A 18 -14.70 5.18 -11.48
N THR A 19 -15.62 4.67 -12.30
CA THR A 19 -17.07 4.90 -12.16
C THR A 19 -17.72 3.83 -11.26
N TYR A 20 -18.34 4.24 -10.15
CA TYR A 20 -19.00 3.32 -9.20
C TYR A 20 -20.51 3.55 -9.09
N ARG A 21 -21.25 2.48 -8.75
CA ARG A 21 -22.63 2.56 -8.23
C ARG A 21 -22.70 2.16 -6.74
N LYS A 22 -23.46 3.01 -6.00
CA LYS A 22 -23.90 3.03 -4.57
C LYS A 22 -22.86 2.73 -3.46
N ASN A 23 -22.70 3.72 -2.56
CA ASN A 23 -22.09 3.67 -1.21
C ASN A 23 -20.55 3.71 -1.03
N CYS A 24 -19.75 4.05 -2.04
CA CYS A 24 -18.29 4.19 -1.87
C CYS A 24 -17.88 5.63 -1.47
N THR A 25 -17.21 5.82 -0.33
CA THR A 25 -16.74 7.13 0.12
C THR A 25 -15.43 7.54 -0.59
N PRO A 26 -15.12 8.84 -0.73
CA PRO A 26 -13.85 9.28 -1.31
C PRO A 26 -12.61 8.66 -0.63
N ALA A 27 -12.67 8.46 0.70
CA ALA A 27 -11.60 7.81 1.45
C ALA A 27 -11.38 6.36 1.01
N LYS A 28 -12.46 5.55 0.87
CA LYS A 28 -12.36 4.18 0.35
C LYS A 28 -11.78 4.16 -1.07
N VAL A 29 -12.12 5.12 -1.92
CA VAL A 29 -11.57 5.23 -3.29
C VAL A 29 -10.06 5.47 -3.26
N THR A 30 -9.57 6.36 -2.39
CA THR A 30 -8.13 6.62 -2.25
C THR A 30 -7.36 5.38 -1.81
N VAL A 31 -7.89 4.62 -0.84
CA VAL A 31 -7.27 3.36 -0.37
C VAL A 31 -7.17 2.36 -1.52
N LYS A 32 -8.26 2.13 -2.26
CA LYS A 32 -8.28 1.19 -3.40
C LYS A 32 -7.26 1.56 -4.48
N LYS A 33 -7.13 2.85 -4.82
CA LYS A 33 -6.14 3.32 -5.81
C LYS A 33 -4.71 3.08 -5.35
N LYS A 34 -4.40 3.35 -4.08
CA LYS A 34 -3.08 3.11 -3.49
C LYS A 34 -2.73 1.62 -3.51
N LEU A 35 -3.65 0.77 -3.06
CA LEU A 35 -3.46 -0.68 -3.07
C LEU A 35 -3.25 -1.22 -4.48
N LEU A 36 -4.05 -0.76 -5.44
CA LEU A 36 -3.93 -1.15 -6.85
C LEU A 36 -2.54 -0.84 -7.42
N LEU A 37 -2.03 0.38 -7.16
CA LEU A 37 -0.69 0.79 -7.58
C LEU A 37 0.38 -0.13 -6.97
N LEU A 38 0.38 -0.25 -5.64
CA LEU A 38 1.36 -1.05 -4.89
C LEU A 38 1.37 -2.52 -5.30
N TYR A 39 0.19 -3.08 -5.53
CA TYR A 39 0.03 -4.45 -5.98
C TYR A 39 0.60 -4.65 -7.38
N ASN A 40 0.25 -3.80 -8.36
CA ASN A 40 0.75 -3.92 -9.72
C ASN A 40 2.28 -3.80 -9.75
N ASP A 41 2.85 -2.83 -9.02
CA ASP A 41 4.30 -2.66 -8.92
C ASP A 41 4.95 -3.93 -8.31
N SER A 42 4.41 -4.42 -7.20
CA SER A 42 4.98 -5.58 -6.50
C SER A 42 4.85 -6.89 -7.28
N ILE A 43 3.74 -7.09 -8.00
CA ILE A 43 3.53 -8.27 -8.84
C ILE A 43 4.44 -8.24 -10.07
N SER A 44 4.61 -7.07 -10.69
CA SER A 44 5.49 -6.93 -11.86
C SER A 44 6.91 -7.39 -11.56
N GLU A 45 7.42 -7.09 -10.36
CA GLU A 45 8.77 -7.47 -9.91
C GLU A 45 8.93 -8.98 -9.66
N VAL A 46 7.87 -9.67 -9.21
CA VAL A 46 7.96 -11.10 -8.91
C VAL A 46 7.57 -12.00 -10.09
N SER A 47 6.91 -11.42 -11.10
CA SER A 47 6.34 -12.15 -12.25
C SER A 47 7.37 -13.03 -12.97
N SER A 48 8.60 -12.55 -13.14
CA SER A 48 9.67 -13.26 -13.84
C SER A 48 10.21 -14.49 -13.09
N TYR A 49 10.01 -14.58 -11.77
CA TYR A 49 10.44 -15.71 -10.95
C TYR A 49 9.38 -16.83 -10.91
N ILE A 50 8.18 -16.58 -11.42
CA ILE A 50 7.06 -17.51 -11.37
C ILE A 50 6.98 -18.28 -12.69
N SER A 51 7.49 -19.52 -12.68
CA SER A 51 7.46 -20.43 -13.84
C SER A 51 6.23 -21.34 -13.88
N VAL A 52 5.35 -21.25 -12.88
CA VAL A 52 4.14 -22.06 -12.74
C VAL A 52 2.94 -21.27 -13.22
N GLN A 53 2.01 -21.92 -13.92
CA GLN A 53 0.74 -21.29 -14.27
C GLN A 53 -0.08 -21.01 -13.01
N CYS A 54 -0.27 -19.73 -12.68
CA CYS A 54 -1.08 -19.29 -11.56
C CYS A 54 -1.73 -17.92 -11.83
N LEU A 55 -2.75 -17.59 -11.07
CA LEU A 55 -3.39 -16.28 -11.08
C LEU A 55 -3.20 -15.60 -9.73
N TYR A 56 -2.50 -14.48 -9.72
CA TYR A 56 -2.52 -13.57 -8.58
C TYR A 56 -3.68 -12.60 -8.71
N PHE A 57 -4.33 -12.26 -7.61
CA PHE A 57 -5.33 -11.20 -7.60
C PHE A 57 -5.37 -10.47 -6.26
N LEU A 58 -5.84 -9.23 -6.32
CA LEU A 58 -6.01 -8.32 -5.20
C LEU A 58 -7.50 -8.09 -4.97
N CYS A 59 -7.94 -8.22 -3.72
CA CYS A 59 -9.25 -7.78 -3.26
C CYS A 59 -9.14 -6.58 -2.32
N ASP A 60 -10.16 -5.73 -2.30
CA ASP A 60 -10.32 -4.75 -1.23
C ASP A 60 -10.82 -5.39 0.08
N SER A 61 -10.94 -4.59 1.13
CA SER A 61 -11.43 -5.02 2.44
C SER A 61 -12.85 -5.61 2.42
N ASP A 62 -13.64 -5.29 1.39
CA ASP A 62 -15.03 -5.76 1.22
C ASP A 62 -15.09 -7.06 0.37
N GLY A 63 -13.94 -7.64 0.00
CA GLY A 63 -13.85 -8.87 -0.79
C GLY A 63 -14.10 -8.66 -2.29
N ILE A 64 -13.99 -7.44 -2.80
CA ILE A 64 -14.16 -7.14 -4.23
C ILE A 64 -12.82 -7.14 -4.94
N ILE A 65 -12.72 -7.85 -6.07
CA ILE A 65 -11.49 -7.86 -6.88
C ILE A 65 -11.21 -6.46 -7.44
N LEU A 66 -10.00 -5.98 -7.18
CA LEU A 66 -9.45 -4.75 -7.72
C LEU A 66 -8.58 -5.00 -8.97
N ALA A 67 -7.81 -6.09 -8.96
CA ALA A 67 -6.91 -6.48 -10.04
C ALA A 67 -6.57 -7.97 -10.01
N GLU A 68 -6.15 -8.48 -11.15
CA GLU A 68 -5.81 -9.86 -11.45
C GLU A 68 -4.58 -9.88 -12.37
N ASN A 69 -3.72 -10.87 -12.22
CA ASN A 69 -2.46 -10.98 -12.94
C ASN A 69 -2.18 -12.45 -13.24
N ASN A 70 -2.33 -12.81 -14.51
CA ASN A 70 -2.06 -14.15 -15.02
C ASN A 70 -0.56 -14.36 -15.16
N MET A 71 -0.01 -15.29 -14.39
CA MET A 71 1.36 -15.76 -14.53
C MET A 71 1.25 -17.09 -15.28
N ALA A 72 1.51 -17.11 -16.58
CA ALA A 72 1.40 -18.32 -17.38
C ALA A 72 2.71 -18.61 -18.10
N ALA A 73 3.15 -19.86 -18.07
CA ALA A 73 4.23 -20.37 -18.92
C ALA A 73 3.76 -20.62 -20.38
N GLY A 74 2.51 -20.29 -20.74
CA GLY A 74 1.94 -20.50 -22.07
C GLY A 74 0.78 -19.56 -22.41
N ASP A 75 0.38 -19.53 -23.68
CA ASP A 75 -0.53 -18.51 -24.26
C ASP A 75 -2.01 -18.62 -23.86
N THR A 76 -2.39 -19.59 -23.03
CA THR A 76 -3.79 -19.79 -22.62
C THR A 76 -4.11 -19.01 -21.34
N PRO A 77 -5.03 -18.03 -21.39
CA PRO A 77 -5.39 -17.25 -20.21
C PRO A 77 -6.08 -18.14 -19.17
N PHE A 78 -5.58 -18.13 -17.95
CA PHE A 78 -6.25 -18.74 -16.81
C PHE A 78 -7.42 -17.83 -16.39
N LYS A 79 -8.68 -18.27 -16.59
CA LYS A 79 -9.86 -17.43 -16.29
C LYS A 79 -10.97 -18.22 -15.58
N PRO A 80 -10.89 -18.41 -14.25
CA PRO A 80 -11.96 -19.01 -13.45
C PRO A 80 -13.16 -18.07 -13.21
N GLY A 81 -13.28 -16.95 -13.95
CA GLY A 81 -14.23 -15.87 -13.63
C GLY A 81 -13.72 -14.84 -12.61
N VAL A 82 -12.44 -14.95 -12.23
CA VAL A 82 -11.74 -13.99 -11.37
C VAL A 82 -11.38 -12.76 -12.20
N ILE A 83 -12.25 -11.74 -12.15
CA ILE A 83 -12.05 -10.46 -12.86
C ILE A 83 -12.36 -9.27 -11.93
N PRO A 84 -11.79 -8.09 -12.19
CA PRO A 84 -12.06 -6.87 -11.43
C PRO A 84 -13.56 -6.58 -11.35
N GLY A 85 -14.01 -6.24 -10.14
CA GLY A 85 -15.41 -6.00 -9.82
C GLY A 85 -16.22 -7.23 -9.41
N ALA A 86 -15.67 -8.43 -9.52
CA ALA A 86 -16.30 -9.62 -8.96
C ALA A 86 -16.18 -9.65 -7.44
N SER A 87 -17.24 -10.11 -6.77
CA SER A 87 -17.24 -10.36 -5.33
C SER A 87 -16.77 -11.78 -4.99
N PHE A 88 -15.88 -11.86 -4.01
CA PHE A 88 -15.38 -13.10 -3.40
C PHE A 88 -16.03 -13.40 -2.03
N LEU A 89 -17.14 -12.75 -1.71
CA LEU A 89 -17.94 -13.13 -0.54
C LEU A 89 -18.49 -14.57 -0.72
N GLU A 90 -18.69 -15.27 0.40
CA GLU A 90 -19.12 -16.67 0.39
C GLU A 90 -20.49 -16.85 -0.28
N GLU A 91 -21.41 -15.90 -0.08
CA GLU A 91 -22.72 -15.88 -0.74
C GLU A 91 -22.62 -15.76 -2.27
N SER A 92 -21.55 -15.15 -2.79
CA SER A 92 -21.35 -14.92 -4.23
C SER A 92 -20.72 -16.13 -4.91
N VAL A 93 -19.58 -16.63 -4.41
CA VAL A 93 -18.77 -17.64 -5.12
C VAL A 93 -18.60 -18.95 -4.35
N GLY A 94 -19.22 -19.10 -3.18
CA GLY A 94 -19.01 -20.28 -2.33
C GLY A 94 -17.82 -20.10 -1.39
N THR A 95 -17.47 -21.16 -0.67
CA THR A 95 -16.35 -21.14 0.26
C THR A 95 -15.07 -20.93 -0.56
N ASN A 96 -14.28 -19.92 -0.21
CA ASN A 96 -13.08 -19.55 -0.95
C ASN A 96 -12.02 -19.00 0.02
N SER A 97 -10.79 -18.85 -0.46
CA SER A 97 -9.69 -18.43 0.42
C SER A 97 -9.87 -17.01 0.96
N VAL A 98 -10.46 -16.10 0.17
CA VAL A 98 -10.70 -14.70 0.58
C VAL A 98 -11.76 -14.63 1.67
N SER A 99 -12.94 -15.21 1.48
CA SER A 99 -14.02 -15.19 2.49
C SER A 99 -13.60 -15.86 3.81
N LEU A 100 -12.83 -16.96 3.74
CA LEU A 100 -12.27 -17.59 4.93
C LEU A 100 -11.19 -16.73 5.59
N CYS A 101 -10.32 -16.09 4.80
CA CYS A 101 -9.30 -15.18 5.30
C CYS A 101 -9.91 -13.97 6.02
N MET A 102 -10.98 -13.38 5.45
CA MET A 102 -11.80 -12.34 6.08
C MET A 102 -12.35 -12.78 7.45
N THR A 103 -12.85 -14.01 7.52
CA THR A 103 -13.49 -14.55 8.74
C THR A 103 -12.46 -14.89 9.82
N LEU A 104 -11.33 -15.46 9.43
CA LEU A 104 -10.32 -15.99 10.34
C LEU A 104 -9.20 -14.99 10.68
N ASN A 105 -9.12 -13.88 9.94
CA ASN A 105 -8.07 -12.86 10.03
C ASN A 105 -6.65 -13.44 10.06
N ARG A 106 -6.37 -14.38 9.14
CA ARG A 106 -5.08 -15.06 9.00
C ARG A 106 -4.94 -15.64 7.60
N PRO A 107 -3.72 -15.99 7.15
CA PRO A 107 -3.54 -16.68 5.89
C PRO A 107 -4.34 -17.99 5.83
N VAL A 108 -4.95 -18.26 4.68
CA VAL A 108 -5.76 -19.46 4.43
C VAL A 108 -5.31 -20.14 3.16
N ASN A 109 -5.15 -21.47 3.23
CA ASN A 109 -5.00 -22.35 2.08
C ASN A 109 -6.26 -23.21 1.96
N ILE A 110 -6.85 -23.29 0.76
CA ILE A 110 -8.04 -24.08 0.47
C ILE A 110 -7.76 -25.06 -0.68
N LEU A 111 -8.34 -26.25 -0.55
CA LEU A 111 -8.20 -27.33 -1.53
C LEU A 111 -9.46 -27.39 -2.41
N PRO A 112 -9.36 -27.94 -3.63
CA PRO A 112 -10.48 -28.05 -4.59
C PRO A 112 -11.79 -28.54 -3.97
N GLN A 113 -11.73 -29.59 -3.15
CA GLN A 113 -12.90 -30.20 -2.52
C GLN A 113 -13.59 -29.34 -1.43
N HIS A 114 -12.94 -28.27 -0.95
CA HIS A 114 -13.44 -27.43 0.13
C HIS A 114 -14.16 -26.17 -0.38
N HIS A 115 -14.27 -25.97 -1.70
CA HIS A 115 -14.92 -24.79 -2.27
C HIS A 115 -16.46 -24.82 -2.23
N TYR A 116 -17.05 -26.02 -2.25
CA TYR A 116 -18.49 -26.22 -2.33
C TYR A 116 -19.18 -25.42 -3.47
N CYS A 117 -18.48 -25.23 -4.60
CA CYS A 117 -18.99 -24.60 -5.82
C CYS A 117 -18.33 -25.18 -7.07
N ASP A 118 -19.05 -25.20 -8.21
CA ASP A 118 -18.54 -25.71 -9.50
C ASP A 118 -17.44 -24.83 -10.12
N LEU A 119 -17.34 -23.56 -9.70
CA LEU A 119 -16.49 -22.58 -10.37
C LEU A 119 -15.02 -22.68 -9.94
N LEU A 120 -14.82 -23.01 -8.66
CA LEU A 120 -13.52 -23.14 -8.03
C LEU A 120 -13.22 -24.60 -7.65
N SER A 121 -14.05 -25.56 -8.08
CA SER A 121 -13.95 -26.98 -7.70
C SER A 121 -12.67 -27.68 -8.15
N GLU A 122 -11.86 -27.06 -8.99
CA GLU A 122 -10.55 -27.55 -9.46
C GLU A 122 -9.39 -26.63 -9.02
N CYS A 123 -9.69 -25.59 -8.24
CA CYS A 123 -8.74 -24.57 -7.83
C CYS A 123 -8.13 -24.92 -6.47
N TYR A 124 -6.84 -24.66 -6.35
CA TYR A 124 -6.16 -24.51 -5.07
C TYR A 124 -5.92 -23.03 -4.88
N GLU A 125 -6.28 -22.49 -3.71
CA GLU A 125 -6.09 -21.07 -3.43
C GLU A 125 -5.33 -20.84 -2.12
N TYR A 126 -4.50 -19.81 -2.13
CA TYR A 126 -3.85 -19.28 -0.93
C TYR A 126 -4.15 -17.79 -0.86
N CYS A 127 -4.61 -17.32 0.30
CA CYS A 127 -4.91 -15.91 0.55
C CYS A 127 -4.27 -15.46 1.86
N ILE A 128 -3.81 -14.22 1.90
CA ILE A 128 -3.23 -13.55 3.08
C ILE A 128 -3.83 -12.14 3.21
N PRO A 129 -4.17 -11.68 4.43
CA PRO A 129 -4.69 -10.34 4.63
C PRO A 129 -3.58 -9.29 4.54
N LEU A 130 -3.90 -8.15 3.93
CA LEU A 130 -3.07 -6.96 3.92
C LEU A 130 -3.45 -6.09 5.12
N ASP A 131 -2.68 -6.19 6.19
CA ASP A 131 -2.95 -5.47 7.44
C ASP A 131 -2.17 -4.16 7.55
N TYR A 132 -2.85 -3.13 8.05
CA TYR A 132 -2.30 -1.80 8.36
C TYR A 132 -2.97 -1.25 9.63
N ASN A 133 -2.17 -0.86 10.63
CA ASN A 133 -2.66 -0.30 11.91
C ASN A 133 -3.77 -1.13 12.59
N SER A 134 -3.67 -2.46 12.54
CA SER A 134 -4.67 -3.41 13.07
C SER A 134 -5.99 -3.47 12.29
N GLU A 135 -6.05 -2.86 11.10
CA GLU A 135 -7.15 -2.98 10.15
C GLU A 135 -6.70 -3.72 8.89
N THR A 136 -7.54 -4.59 8.35
CA THR A 136 -7.28 -5.23 7.06
C THR A 136 -7.75 -4.32 5.92
N ILE A 137 -6.81 -3.84 5.11
CA ILE A 137 -7.07 -2.90 4.02
C ILE A 137 -7.39 -3.62 2.70
N GLY A 138 -7.10 -4.92 2.61
CA GLY A 138 -7.40 -5.76 1.46
C GLY A 138 -6.84 -7.16 1.61
N TYR A 139 -6.83 -7.91 0.53
CA TYR A 139 -6.35 -9.30 0.50
C TYR A 139 -5.57 -9.54 -0.78
N ILE A 140 -4.47 -10.27 -0.68
CA ILE A 140 -3.78 -10.81 -1.84
C ILE A 140 -3.97 -12.33 -1.86
N ALA A 141 -4.29 -12.85 -3.03
CA ALA A 141 -4.53 -14.27 -3.21
C ALA A 141 -3.88 -14.79 -4.49
N VAL A 142 -3.54 -16.07 -4.48
CA VAL A 142 -2.99 -16.82 -5.62
C VAL A 142 -3.81 -18.08 -5.83
N ILE A 143 -4.14 -18.35 -7.10
CA ILE A 143 -4.87 -19.56 -7.52
C ILE A 143 -3.99 -20.38 -8.46
N THR A 144 -4.00 -21.69 -8.29
CA THR A 144 -3.48 -22.67 -9.25
C THR A 144 -4.58 -23.68 -9.58
N THR A 145 -4.55 -24.29 -10.76
CA THR A 145 -5.43 -25.41 -11.12
C THR A 145 -4.62 -26.67 -11.32
N ASN A 146 -5.26 -27.82 -11.15
CA ASN A 146 -4.70 -29.15 -11.40
C ASN A 146 -3.50 -29.57 -10.52
N GLN A 147 -2.88 -28.64 -9.78
CA GLN A 147 -1.72 -28.90 -8.92
C GLN A 147 -1.82 -28.06 -7.64
N PRO A 148 -1.40 -28.59 -6.48
CA PRO A 148 -1.31 -27.82 -5.25
C PRO A 148 -0.37 -26.62 -5.36
N ILE A 149 -0.68 -25.56 -4.60
CA ILE A 149 0.19 -24.39 -4.49
C ILE A 149 1.52 -24.81 -3.87
N ARG A 150 2.61 -24.55 -4.61
CA ARG A 150 3.96 -24.89 -4.16
C ARG A 150 4.39 -23.96 -3.01
N PRO A 151 5.20 -24.43 -2.05
CA PRO A 151 5.69 -23.60 -0.93
C PRO A 151 6.38 -22.30 -1.37
N GLU A 152 7.05 -22.30 -2.53
CA GLU A 152 7.72 -21.13 -3.10
C GLU A 152 6.71 -20.04 -3.49
N LEU A 153 5.53 -20.41 -4.01
CA LEU A 153 4.47 -19.45 -4.31
C LEU A 153 3.87 -18.85 -3.04
N ILE A 154 3.72 -19.65 -1.98
CA ILE A 154 3.31 -19.17 -0.66
C ILE A 154 4.34 -18.16 -0.13
N ALA A 155 5.64 -18.49 -0.23
CA ALA A 155 6.72 -17.61 0.21
C ALA A 155 6.74 -16.29 -0.58
N ILE A 156 6.62 -16.35 -1.91
CA ILE A 156 6.54 -15.17 -2.78
C ILE A 156 5.32 -14.33 -2.39
N THR A 157 4.14 -14.94 -2.22
CA THR A 157 2.92 -14.23 -1.82
C THR A 157 3.11 -13.53 -0.47
N ASN A 158 3.75 -14.17 0.50
CA ASN A 158 4.05 -13.57 1.81
C ASN A 158 5.02 -12.39 1.71
N LEU A 159 6.05 -12.49 0.87
CA LEU A 159 7.00 -11.40 0.64
C LEU A 159 6.36 -10.22 -0.11
N THR A 160 5.53 -10.51 -1.11
CA THR A 160 4.72 -9.52 -1.82
C THR A 160 3.78 -8.81 -0.84
N ASN A 161 3.10 -9.55 0.03
CA ASN A 161 2.25 -9.00 1.10
C ASN A 161 3.05 -8.05 2.02
N TYR A 162 4.19 -8.52 2.53
CA TYR A 162 5.07 -7.71 3.39
C TYR A 162 5.53 -6.42 2.70
N LYS A 163 5.90 -6.49 1.41
CA LYS A 163 6.28 -5.31 0.63
C LYS A 163 5.12 -4.32 0.50
N ILE A 164 3.95 -4.78 0.08
CA ILE A 164 2.76 -3.93 -0.11
C ILE A 164 2.41 -3.23 1.21
N CYS A 165 2.33 -3.96 2.32
CA CYS A 165 2.05 -3.38 3.63
C CYS A 165 3.09 -2.31 4.04
N ASN A 166 4.37 -2.57 3.82
CA ASN A 166 5.44 -1.62 4.16
C ASN A 166 5.44 -0.37 3.28
N GLU A 167 5.21 -0.50 1.98
CA GLU A 167 5.10 0.65 1.09
C GLU A 167 3.82 1.45 1.39
N TYR A 168 2.73 0.78 1.73
CA TYR A 168 1.51 1.44 2.19
C TYR A 168 1.75 2.26 3.47
N LEU A 169 2.46 1.69 4.45
CA LEU A 169 2.91 2.40 5.66
C LEU A 169 3.73 3.65 5.34
N LYS A 170 4.62 3.59 4.35
CA LYS A 170 5.41 4.75 3.90
C LYS A 170 4.53 5.81 3.25
N PHE A 171 3.60 5.42 2.37
CA PHE A 171 2.64 6.35 1.75
C PHE A 171 1.80 7.09 2.79
N GLU A 172 1.30 6.39 3.80
CA GLU A 172 0.51 7.00 4.86
C GLU A 172 1.36 7.96 5.72
N LYS A 173 2.56 7.53 6.13
CA LYS A 173 3.51 8.40 6.85
C LYS A 173 3.86 9.65 6.03
N GLN A 174 4.16 9.51 4.74
CA GLN A 174 4.47 10.65 3.88
C GLN A 174 3.27 11.58 3.75
N SER A 175 2.05 11.05 3.60
CA SER A 175 0.85 11.90 3.51
C SER A 175 0.56 12.68 4.81
N ILE A 176 0.88 12.10 5.97
CA ILE A 176 0.81 12.78 7.27
C ILE A 176 1.92 13.83 7.37
N LEU A 177 3.13 13.51 6.90
CA LEU A 177 4.24 14.45 6.84
C LEU A 177 3.96 15.61 5.89
N ASP A 178 3.31 15.39 4.75
CA ASP A 178 2.95 16.41 3.77
C ASP A 178 1.82 17.31 4.28
N LYS A 179 0.81 16.74 4.96
CA LYS A 179 -0.26 17.53 5.62
C LYS A 179 0.24 18.35 6.79
N ASN A 180 1.22 17.82 7.52
CA ASN A 180 1.91 18.52 8.60
C ASN A 180 3.21 19.18 8.11
N ALA A 181 3.39 19.31 6.79
CA ALA A 181 4.59 19.89 6.24
C ALA A 181 4.65 21.33 6.75
N PRO A 182 5.78 21.74 7.34
CA PRO A 182 6.04 23.12 7.69
C PRO A 182 5.72 24.01 6.49
N GLU A 183 4.97 25.09 6.73
CA GLU A 183 4.77 26.12 5.72
C GLU A 183 6.14 26.50 5.13
N ARG A 184 6.26 26.49 3.80
CA ARG A 184 7.56 26.56 3.10
C ARG A 184 8.43 27.67 3.68
N LEU A 185 9.67 27.35 4.05
CA LEU A 185 10.63 28.35 4.46
C LEU A 185 10.94 29.27 3.28
N ASN A 186 11.10 30.56 3.55
CA ASN A 186 11.69 31.47 2.57
C ASN A 186 13.21 31.31 2.51
N ASP A 187 13.82 31.84 1.46
CA ASP A 187 15.27 31.66 1.20
C ASP A 187 16.14 32.09 2.38
N LYS A 188 15.79 33.20 3.06
CA LYS A 188 16.50 33.67 4.25
C LYS A 188 16.40 32.69 5.42
N GLN A 189 15.23 32.08 5.62
CA GLN A 189 15.02 31.08 6.65
C GLN A 189 15.80 29.78 6.33
N ILE A 190 15.86 29.38 5.07
CA ILE A 190 16.66 28.23 4.63
C ILE A 190 18.14 28.48 4.91
N GLU A 191 18.65 29.66 4.55
CA GLU A 191 20.05 30.03 4.74
C GLU A 191 20.42 30.08 6.24
N ILE A 192 19.58 30.70 7.08
CA ILE A 192 19.75 30.67 8.55
C ILE A 192 19.77 29.23 9.06
N LEU A 193 18.88 28.37 8.57
CA LEU A 193 18.82 26.98 8.99
C LEU A 193 20.07 26.18 8.57
N LYS A 194 20.65 26.47 7.40
CA LYS A 194 21.94 25.90 6.96
C LYS A 194 23.08 26.34 7.88
N HIS A 195 23.16 27.63 8.24
CA HIS A 195 24.19 28.07 9.19
C HIS A 195 23.99 27.47 10.59
N MET A 196 22.74 27.26 11.02
CA MET A 196 22.46 26.52 12.24
C MET A 196 22.94 25.07 12.17
N ALA A 197 22.75 24.39 11.04
CA ALA A 197 23.20 23.02 10.81
C ALA A 197 24.72 22.88 10.90
N LYS A 198 25.45 23.89 10.41
CA LYS A 198 26.91 24.02 10.54
C LYS A 198 27.39 24.39 11.96
N GLY A 199 26.48 24.55 12.91
CA GLY A 199 26.81 24.84 14.31
C GLY A 199 27.14 26.31 14.62
N LEU A 200 26.80 27.24 13.72
CA LEU A 200 27.11 28.66 13.94
C LEU A 200 26.22 29.28 15.03
N THR A 201 26.81 30.20 15.80
CA THR A 201 26.09 30.99 16.80
C THR A 201 25.26 32.10 16.15
N ASP A 202 24.23 32.60 16.83
CA ASP A 202 23.40 33.72 16.34
C ASP A 202 24.24 34.93 15.92
N TYR A 203 25.35 35.18 16.63
CA TYR A 203 26.29 36.24 16.30
C TYR A 203 27.04 35.97 14.99
N ALA A 204 27.58 34.76 14.82
CA ALA A 204 28.27 34.38 13.58
C ALA A 204 27.33 34.45 12.37
N ILE A 205 26.11 33.91 12.50
CA ILE A 205 25.05 33.99 11.48
C ILE A 205 24.75 35.45 11.12
N SER A 206 24.64 36.33 12.13
CA SER A 206 24.37 37.76 11.90
C SER A 206 25.47 38.42 11.06
N LYS A 207 26.72 38.02 11.25
CA LYS A 207 27.87 38.57 10.51
C LYS A 207 27.95 38.04 9.09
N GLU A 208 27.80 36.74 8.88
CA GLU A 208 27.81 36.14 7.54
C GLU A 208 26.67 36.67 6.68
N MET A 209 25.45 36.72 7.23
CA MET A 209 24.27 37.13 6.49
C MET A 209 24.06 38.65 6.45
N LYS A 210 24.94 39.44 7.09
CA LYS A 210 24.80 40.90 7.26
C LYS A 210 23.45 41.31 7.84
N LEU A 211 22.97 40.56 8.83
CA LEU A 211 21.72 40.80 9.55
C LEU A 211 21.98 41.32 10.97
N SER A 212 20.96 41.92 11.59
CA SER A 212 21.02 42.16 13.03
C SER A 212 20.82 40.85 13.80
N ILE A 213 21.41 40.72 14.99
CA ILE A 213 21.20 39.55 15.86
C ILE A 213 19.70 39.36 16.16
N SER A 214 18.96 40.46 16.33
CA SER A 214 17.50 40.43 16.54
C SER A 214 16.76 39.86 15.33
N SER A 215 17.19 40.19 14.11
CA SER A 215 16.62 39.63 12.87
C SER A 215 16.89 38.12 12.78
N VAL A 216 18.09 37.66 13.15
CA VAL A 216 18.41 36.22 13.20
C VAL A 216 17.49 35.50 14.19
N LYS A 217 17.33 36.03 15.41
CA LYS A 217 16.42 35.46 16.42
C LYS A 217 14.97 35.42 15.95
N TYR A 218 14.50 36.46 15.28
CA TYR A 218 13.17 36.51 14.68
C TYR A 218 12.97 35.40 13.64
N HIS A 219 13.90 35.23 12.70
CA HIS A 219 13.81 34.16 11.72
C HIS A 219 13.90 32.77 12.35
N LYS A 220 14.77 32.56 13.36
CA LYS A 220 14.83 31.31 14.13
C LYS A 220 13.51 30.99 14.82
N HIS A 221 12.88 31.98 15.45
CA HIS A 221 11.56 31.81 16.04
C HIS A 221 10.53 31.36 15.00
N ASN A 222 10.50 32.00 13.84
CA ASN A 222 9.57 31.63 12.76
C ASN A 222 9.86 30.24 12.18
N ILE A 223 11.13 29.85 12.07
CA ILE A 223 11.51 28.48 11.69
C ILE A 223 10.98 27.50 12.73
N PHE A 224 11.17 27.76 14.02
CA PHE A 224 10.71 26.89 15.09
C PHE A 224 9.20 26.74 15.11
N GLN A 225 8.46 27.83 14.89
CA GLN A 225 7.01 27.79 14.72
C GLN A 225 6.60 26.93 13.53
N LYS A 226 7.19 27.19 12.35
CA LYS A 226 6.88 26.45 11.12
C LYS A 226 7.17 24.95 11.25
N TYR A 227 8.30 24.58 11.85
CA TYR A 227 8.68 23.18 12.08
C TYR A 227 8.07 22.57 13.35
N ASN A 228 7.29 23.34 14.13
CA ASN A 228 6.83 22.96 15.46
C ASN A 228 7.97 22.37 16.33
N ALA A 229 9.12 23.04 16.34
CA ALA A 229 10.33 22.61 17.02
C ALA A 229 10.58 23.46 18.27
N THR A 230 11.04 22.85 19.35
CA THR A 230 11.39 23.58 20.58
C THR A 230 12.88 23.91 20.66
N THR A 231 13.72 23.24 19.85
CA THR A 231 15.16 23.44 19.82
C THR A 231 15.71 23.53 18.41
N GLY A 232 16.92 24.11 18.27
CA GLY A 232 17.63 24.19 16.99
C GLY A 232 17.89 22.81 16.38
N THR A 233 18.33 21.84 17.19
CA THR A 233 18.55 20.46 16.74
C THR A 233 17.27 19.80 16.26
N GLN A 234 16.15 19.99 16.96
CA GLN A 234 14.85 19.47 16.50
C GLN A 234 14.43 20.11 15.16
N ALA A 235 14.66 21.41 14.99
CA ALA A 235 14.35 22.09 13.73
C ALA A 235 15.20 21.54 12.57
N ILE A 236 16.49 21.32 12.79
CA ILE A 236 17.42 20.75 11.80
C ILE A 236 17.01 19.31 11.43
N VAL A 237 16.77 18.45 12.42
CA VAL A 237 16.34 17.05 12.18
C VAL A 237 15.03 17.02 11.40
N LYS A 238 14.07 17.88 11.74
CA LYS A 238 12.81 17.96 10.99
C LYS A 238 13.03 18.46 9.57
N ALA A 239 13.88 19.47 9.35
CA ALA A 239 14.14 20.00 8.02
C ALA A 239 14.86 19.02 7.09
N ILE A 240 15.73 18.15 7.62
CA ILE A 240 16.30 17.01 6.88
C ILE A 240 15.19 16.03 6.49
N LYS A 241 14.29 15.68 7.43
CA LYS A 241 13.16 14.77 7.18
C LYS A 241 12.18 15.27 6.12
N PHE A 242 12.00 16.59 6.01
CA PHE A 242 11.09 17.21 5.05
C PHE A 242 11.81 17.69 3.75
N SER A 243 13.05 17.25 3.51
CA SER A 243 13.83 17.54 2.29
C SER A 243 14.12 19.02 2.02
N ASN A 244 14.13 19.86 3.06
CA ASN A 244 14.54 21.27 2.95
C ASN A 244 16.06 21.49 3.16
N LEU A 245 16.77 20.45 3.61
CA LEU A 245 18.21 20.42 3.90
C LEU A 245 18.80 19.08 3.43
N SER A 246 19.97 19.11 2.78
CA SER A 246 20.76 17.90 2.48
C SER A 246 21.69 17.55 3.65
N LEU A 247 22.18 16.33 3.71
CA LEU A 247 23.27 15.95 4.63
C LEU A 247 24.54 16.77 4.36
N ASP A 248 24.78 17.17 3.11
CA ASP A 248 25.91 18.02 2.71
C ASP A 248 25.86 19.43 3.32
N ASP A 249 24.68 19.87 3.79
CA ASP A 249 24.54 21.17 4.45
C ASP A 249 24.98 21.12 5.94
N ILE A 250 25.26 19.92 6.47
CA ILE A 250 25.63 19.66 7.87
C ILE A 250 27.16 19.45 8.01
N THR A 251 27.80 18.95 6.96
CA THR A 251 29.25 18.68 6.87
C THR A 251 30.01 19.83 6.24
#